data_AF-R9KB82-F1
#
_entry.id   AF-R9KB82-F1
#
_cell.length_a   1.000
_cell.length_b   1.000
_cell.length_c   1.000
_cell.angle_alpha   90.00
_cell.angle_beta   90.00
_cell.angle_gamma   90.00
#
_symmetry.space_group_name_H-M   'P 1'
#
loop_
_entity.id
_entity.type
_entity.pdbx_description
1 polymer ?
#
loop_
_entity_poly.entity_id
_entity_poly.type
_entity_poly.pdbx_seq_one_letter_code
_entity_poly.pdbx_strand_id
1 'polypeptide(L)'
;MQENQIHTILGFYDQNQEFQKNDRYSDRYQSVYTKPDDNLHWLVAIPHDNNRLEIHQTDEHGVIITRDTYESKGNTVSCLSVERLQEDSRRMVDFSADEINLIYQFGENGKSATIAGLHEILPRIKDTDTYRTVSLTMDKLSSLSPEVCSMLISSVKCRKLYECDHSIRERLAKAKEQLKQSITDEQKINRERHRKRGGQIR
;
A
#
# COMPACT_ATOMS: atom_id res chain seq x y z
N MET A 1 0.01 6.19 14.73
CA MET A 1 -0.26 4.97 13.94
C MET A 1 0.21 3.80 14.77
N GLN A 2 -0.41 2.62 14.68
CA GLN A 2 0.05 1.47 15.48
C GLN A 2 1.39 0.94 14.95
N GLU A 3 2.25 0.42 15.84
CA GLU A 3 3.59 -0.04 15.47
C GLU A 3 3.58 -1.18 14.44
N ASN A 4 2.63 -2.10 14.55
CA ASN A 4 2.42 -3.15 13.55
C ASN A 4 2.09 -2.61 12.14
N GLN A 5 1.35 -1.48 12.06
CA GLN A 5 1.02 -0.82 10.80
C GLN A 5 2.26 -0.14 10.21
N ILE A 6 3.10 0.48 11.05
CA ILE A 6 4.38 1.06 10.62
C ILE A 6 5.28 -0.06 10.07
N HIS A 7 5.42 -1.19 10.77
CA HIS A 7 6.18 -2.34 10.27
C HIS A 7 5.65 -2.89 8.95
N THR A 8 4.32 -2.94 8.81
CA THR A 8 3.69 -3.36 7.54
C THR A 8 4.07 -2.42 6.40
N ILE A 9 4.00 -1.10 6.64
CA ILE A 9 4.36 -0.09 5.63
C ILE A 9 5.84 -0.19 5.26
N LEU A 10 6.74 -0.31 6.25
CA LEU A 10 8.17 -0.48 6.01
C LEU A 10 8.46 -1.70 5.13
N GLY A 11 7.73 -2.80 5.35
CA GLY A 11 7.84 -4.03 4.54
C GLY A 11 7.47 -3.85 3.07
N PHE A 12 6.77 -2.79 2.67
CA PHE A 12 6.53 -2.49 1.26
C PHE A 12 7.81 -2.04 0.52
N TYR A 13 8.77 -1.50 1.27
CA TYR A 13 10.05 -0.97 0.74
C TYR A 13 11.22 -1.90 1.01
N ASP A 14 11.13 -2.71 2.06
CA ASP A 14 12.17 -3.62 2.49
C ASP A 14 11.69 -5.08 2.51
N GLN A 15 11.49 -5.64 1.33
CA GLN A 15 11.02 -7.03 1.17
C GLN A 15 12.07 -8.06 1.62
N ASN A 16 13.35 -7.72 1.50
CA ASN A 16 14.48 -8.59 1.82
C ASN A 16 14.94 -8.46 3.28
N GLN A 17 14.34 -7.54 4.06
CA GLN A 17 14.72 -7.25 5.45
C GLN A 17 16.20 -6.82 5.56
N GLU A 18 16.64 -6.00 4.61
CA GLU A 18 17.99 -5.45 4.53
C GLU A 18 18.19 -4.27 5.48
N PHE A 19 17.11 -3.60 5.91
CA PHE A 19 17.17 -2.41 6.74
C PHE A 19 16.94 -2.75 8.21
N GLN A 20 17.83 -2.24 9.07
CA GLN A 20 17.74 -2.37 10.52
C GLN A 20 17.56 -1.00 11.16
N LYS A 21 16.76 -0.93 12.23
CA LYS A 21 16.55 0.32 12.95
C LYS A 21 17.88 0.84 13.48
N ASN A 22 18.16 2.10 13.18
CA ASN A 22 19.37 2.77 13.59
C ASN A 22 19.06 3.77 14.72
N ASP A 23 19.33 3.38 15.95
CA ASP A 23 19.04 4.20 17.14
C ASP A 23 19.87 5.48 17.21
N ARG A 24 20.99 5.57 16.48
CA ARG A 24 21.81 6.78 16.42
C ARG A 24 21.13 7.90 15.64
N TYR A 25 20.39 7.55 14.59
CA TYR A 25 19.71 8.51 13.71
C TYR A 25 18.20 8.57 13.93
N SER A 26 17.66 7.68 14.75
CA SER A 26 16.27 7.71 15.20
C SER A 26 16.11 8.62 16.41
N ASP A 27 14.98 9.29 16.50
CA ASP A 27 14.61 10.12 17.65
C ASP A 27 13.09 10.08 17.89
N ARG A 28 12.57 11.05 18.65
CA ARG A 28 11.13 11.13 18.95
C ARG A 28 10.26 11.55 17.77
N TYR A 29 10.85 12.06 16.70
CA TYR A 29 10.18 12.61 15.52
C TYR A 29 10.29 11.71 14.30
N GLN A 30 11.28 10.84 14.25
CA GLN A 30 11.50 9.92 13.13
C GLN A 30 12.14 8.60 13.58
N SER A 31 11.83 7.54 12.85
CA SER A 31 12.56 6.27 12.91
C SER A 31 13.37 6.10 11.65
N VAL A 32 14.69 5.97 11.78
CA VAL A 32 15.62 5.76 10.67
C VAL A 32 16.08 4.32 10.68
N TYR A 33 16.04 3.69 9.51
CA TYR A 33 16.53 2.35 9.28
C TYR A 33 17.63 2.41 8.21
N THR A 34 18.73 1.69 8.41
CA THR A 34 19.89 1.69 7.52
C THR A 34 20.32 0.25 7.23
N LYS A 35 21.01 0.02 6.11
CA LYS A 35 21.65 -1.28 5.88
C LYS A 35 22.92 -1.42 6.74
N PRO A 36 23.35 -2.63 7.08
CA PRO A 36 24.64 -2.85 7.75
C PRO A 36 25.78 -2.25 6.93
N ASP A 37 26.68 -1.52 7.60
CA ASP A 37 27.87 -0.88 6.99
C ASP A 37 27.58 0.19 5.91
N ASP A 38 26.33 0.65 5.79
CA ASP A 38 25.88 1.63 4.81
C ASP A 38 25.14 2.78 5.48
N ASN A 39 25.71 3.98 5.37
CA ASN A 39 25.15 5.19 5.95
C ASN A 39 24.47 6.09 4.90
N LEU A 40 24.23 5.61 3.68
CA LEU A 40 23.66 6.38 2.57
C LEU A 40 22.28 5.84 2.17
N HIS A 41 22.07 4.52 2.17
CA HIS A 41 20.74 3.94 1.98
C HIS A 41 19.96 3.95 3.29
N TRP A 42 19.01 4.87 3.38
CA TRP A 42 18.13 5.05 4.53
C TRP A 42 16.70 4.76 4.11
N LEU A 43 15.97 4.11 5.01
CA LEU A 43 14.52 4.03 5.00
C LEU A 43 14.05 4.77 6.25
N VAL A 44 13.33 5.86 6.08
CA VAL A 44 12.93 6.77 7.18
C VAL A 44 11.42 6.77 7.29
N ALA A 45 10.91 6.59 8.51
CA ALA A 45 9.50 6.69 8.84
C ALA A 45 9.26 7.92 9.73
N ILE A 46 8.50 8.88 9.22
CA ILE A 46 8.24 10.19 9.84
C ILE A 46 6.75 10.28 10.20
N PRO A 47 6.37 10.14 11.48
CA PRO A 47 5.02 10.41 11.93
C PRO A 47 4.69 11.91 11.89
N HIS A 48 3.60 12.28 11.23
CA HIS A 48 3.11 13.67 11.21
C HIS A 48 2.05 13.93 12.29
N ASP A 49 1.11 12.99 12.44
CA ASP A 49 0.05 13.04 13.43
C ASP A 49 -0.27 11.62 13.92
N ASN A 50 -1.35 11.47 14.69
CA ASN A 50 -1.71 10.18 15.28
C ASN A 50 -2.01 9.09 14.24
N ASN A 51 -2.31 9.43 12.99
CA ASN A 51 -2.72 8.46 11.97
C ASN A 51 -1.92 8.55 10.68
N ARG A 52 -1.04 9.55 10.48
CA ARG A 52 -0.27 9.74 9.25
C ARG A 52 1.21 9.44 9.41
N LEU A 53 1.77 8.79 8.38
CA LEU A 53 3.17 8.40 8.31
C LEU A 53 3.72 8.73 6.92
N GLU A 54 4.80 9.48 6.86
CA GLU A 54 5.58 9.69 5.64
C GLU A 54 6.78 8.73 5.63
N ILE A 55 7.04 8.13 4.47
CA ILE A 55 8.18 7.24 4.24
C ILE A 55 9.12 7.91 3.26
N HIS A 56 10.40 7.99 3.62
CA HIS A 56 11.48 8.34 2.71
C HIS A 56 12.41 7.16 2.46
N GLN A 57 12.86 7.00 1.23
CA GLN A 57 13.97 6.11 0.91
C GLN A 57 15.05 6.87 0.13
N THR A 58 16.31 6.64 0.48
CA THR A 58 17.45 7.25 -0.19
C THR A 58 18.25 6.24 -1.03
N ASP A 59 18.96 6.76 -2.03
CA ASP A 59 19.90 6.01 -2.86
C ASP A 59 21.30 5.92 -2.22
N GLU A 60 22.25 5.38 -2.99
CA GLU A 60 23.66 5.22 -2.64
C GLU A 60 24.41 6.54 -2.43
N HIS A 61 23.80 7.67 -2.76
CA HIS A 61 24.35 9.01 -2.55
C HIS A 61 23.66 9.74 -1.39
N GLY A 62 22.72 9.10 -0.69
CA GLY A 62 21.92 9.72 0.36
C GLY A 62 20.85 10.68 -0.17
N VAL A 63 20.52 10.61 -1.47
CA VAL A 63 19.48 11.44 -2.10
C VAL A 63 18.13 10.75 -1.92
N ILE A 64 17.12 11.50 -1.49
CA ILE A 64 15.74 10.98 -1.37
C ILE A 64 15.20 10.65 -2.76
N ILE A 65 14.94 9.38 -3.00
CA ILE A 65 14.39 8.86 -4.27
C ILE A 65 12.92 8.45 -4.17
N THR A 66 12.41 8.27 -2.95
CA THR A 66 11.02 7.90 -2.68
C THR A 66 10.47 8.76 -1.55
N ARG A 67 9.25 9.28 -1.73
CA ARG A 67 8.45 9.92 -0.68
C ARG A 67 7.00 9.47 -0.80
N ASP A 68 6.53 8.70 0.17
CA ASP A 68 5.16 8.18 0.16
C ASP A 68 4.47 8.50 1.49
N THR A 69 3.22 8.97 1.43
CA THR A 69 2.43 9.26 2.63
C THR A 69 1.35 8.21 2.82
N TYR A 70 1.19 7.75 4.05
CA TYR A 70 0.19 6.78 4.47
C TYR A 70 -0.71 7.34 5.56
N GLU A 71 -1.95 6.89 5.57
CA GLU A 71 -2.93 7.15 6.63
C GLU A 71 -3.47 5.83 7.18
N SER A 72 -3.55 5.74 8.50
CA SER A 72 -4.19 4.65 9.22
C SER A 72 -5.62 5.03 9.57
N LYS A 73 -6.56 4.12 9.28
CA LYS A 73 -7.97 4.26 9.64
C LYS A 73 -8.46 2.95 10.25
N GLY A 74 -8.53 2.93 11.58
CA GLY A 74 -8.78 1.69 12.32
C GLY A 74 -7.64 0.70 12.12
N ASN A 75 -7.96 -0.48 11.58
CA ASN A 75 -6.97 -1.54 11.31
C ASN A 75 -6.40 -1.50 9.89
N THR A 76 -6.87 -0.59 9.04
CA THR A 76 -6.44 -0.48 7.64
C THR A 76 -5.43 0.64 7.47
N VAL A 77 -4.52 0.46 6.51
CA VAL A 77 -3.57 1.47 6.07
C VAL A 77 -3.86 1.78 4.61
N SER A 78 -3.93 3.06 4.26
CA SER A 78 -4.14 3.55 2.90
C SER A 78 -2.99 4.47 2.49
N CYS A 79 -2.51 4.33 1.27
CA CYS A 79 -1.55 5.28 0.70
C CYS A 79 -2.27 6.52 0.18
N LEU A 80 -1.81 7.69 0.60
CA LEU A 80 -2.35 9.01 0.22
C LEU A 80 -1.58 9.63 -0.95
N SER A 81 -0.26 9.50 -0.95
CA SER A 81 0.61 10.03 -2.00
C SER A 81 1.75 9.08 -2.28
N VAL A 82 2.19 9.07 -3.55
CA VAL A 82 3.36 8.31 -3.99
C VAL A 82 4.22 9.23 -4.85
N GLU A 83 5.46 9.44 -4.45
CA GLU A 83 6.37 10.33 -5.16
C GLU A 83 7.73 9.68 -5.41
N ARG A 84 8.27 9.86 -6.61
CA ARG A 84 9.59 9.34 -7.00
C ARG A 84 10.48 10.43 -7.57
N LEU A 85 11.78 10.35 -7.30
CA LEU A 85 12.74 11.29 -7.87
C LEU A 85 12.91 11.05 -9.37
N GLN A 86 12.86 12.13 -10.14
CA GLN A 86 13.16 12.12 -11.57
C GLN A 86 14.67 11.92 -11.81
N GLU A 87 15.05 11.20 -12.86
CA GLU A 87 16.46 10.89 -13.15
C GLU A 87 17.29 12.17 -13.45
N ASP A 88 16.76 13.03 -14.32
CA ASP A 88 17.46 14.22 -14.81
C ASP A 88 17.25 15.47 -13.93
N SER A 89 16.51 15.35 -12.81
CA SER A 89 16.17 16.52 -12.01
C SER A 89 16.03 16.21 -10.53
N ARG A 90 16.25 17.21 -9.67
CA ARG A 90 15.98 17.09 -8.22
C ARG A 90 14.49 17.25 -7.87
N ARG A 91 13.59 16.96 -8.82
CA ARG A 91 12.14 17.08 -8.63
C ARG A 91 11.54 15.72 -8.34
N MET A 92 10.61 15.71 -7.40
CA MET A 92 9.75 14.57 -7.15
C MET A 92 8.57 14.61 -8.12
N VAL A 93 8.26 13.47 -8.71
CA VAL A 93 7.10 13.25 -9.56
C VAL A 93 6.07 12.49 -8.74
N ASP A 94 4.88 13.06 -8.60
CA ASP A 94 3.75 12.44 -7.90
C ASP A 94 2.97 11.51 -8.83
N PHE A 95 2.40 10.45 -8.24
CA PHE A 95 1.50 9.51 -8.92
C PHE A 95 0.14 9.51 -8.23
N SER A 96 -0.90 9.78 -9.02
CA SER A 96 -2.30 9.70 -8.61
C SER A 96 -2.75 8.25 -8.38
N ALA A 97 -3.90 8.08 -7.72
CA ALA A 97 -4.45 6.76 -7.45
C ALA A 97 -4.67 5.92 -8.72
N ASP A 98 -5.11 6.53 -9.83
CA ASP A 98 -5.34 5.83 -11.09
C ASP A 98 -4.03 5.40 -11.77
N GLU A 99 -3.02 6.27 -11.75
CA GLU A 99 -1.67 5.94 -12.26
C GLU A 99 -1.06 4.79 -11.43
N ILE A 100 -1.23 4.79 -10.11
CA ILE A 100 -0.80 3.69 -9.23
C ILE A 100 -1.55 2.38 -9.54
N ASN A 101 -2.85 2.45 -9.83
CA ASN A 101 -3.61 1.27 -10.23
C ASN A 101 -3.15 0.73 -11.59
N LEU A 102 -2.78 1.59 -12.53
CA LEU A 102 -2.19 1.19 -13.81
C LEU A 102 -0.83 0.51 -13.59
N ILE A 103 0.04 1.09 -12.77
CA ILE A 103 1.35 0.50 -12.43
C ILE A 103 1.18 -0.86 -11.74
N TYR A 104 0.16 -1.04 -10.90
CA TYR A 104 -0.14 -2.35 -10.32
C TYR A 104 -0.55 -3.39 -11.38
N GLN A 105 -1.38 -3.00 -12.34
CA GLN A 105 -1.93 -3.92 -13.36
C GLN A 105 -0.93 -4.26 -14.46
N PHE A 106 -0.15 -3.27 -14.91
CA PHE A 106 0.74 -3.36 -16.07
C PHE A 106 2.23 -3.29 -15.69
N GLY A 107 2.55 -3.12 -14.41
CA GLY A 107 3.94 -3.13 -13.94
C GLY A 107 4.55 -4.51 -14.11
N GLU A 108 5.54 -4.63 -14.98
CA GLU A 108 6.25 -5.88 -15.26
C GLU A 108 7.65 -5.88 -14.64
N ASN A 109 8.63 -6.52 -15.29
CA ASN A 109 10.02 -6.64 -14.85
C ASN A 109 10.80 -5.34 -15.17
N GLY A 110 10.36 -4.22 -14.59
CA GLY A 110 11.06 -2.93 -14.65
C GLY A 110 10.48 -1.92 -15.66
N LYS A 111 11.21 -0.82 -15.83
CA LYS A 111 10.79 0.39 -16.57
C LYS A 111 10.38 0.09 -18.01
N SER A 112 11.28 -0.49 -18.80
CA SER A 112 11.07 -0.69 -20.25
C SER A 112 9.91 -1.63 -20.55
N ALA A 113 9.79 -2.74 -19.82
CA ALA A 113 8.69 -3.70 -20.01
C ALA A 113 7.34 -3.07 -19.66
N THR A 114 7.27 -2.33 -18.54
CA THR A 114 6.05 -1.64 -18.11
C THR A 114 5.60 -0.59 -19.13
N ILE A 115 6.54 0.24 -19.63
CA ILE A 115 6.23 1.25 -20.65
C ILE A 115 5.78 0.59 -21.96
N ALA A 116 6.42 -0.50 -22.38
CA ALA A 116 6.01 -1.25 -23.57
C ALA A 116 4.59 -1.81 -23.44
N GLY A 117 4.25 -2.43 -22.30
CA GLY A 117 2.91 -2.95 -22.04
C GLY A 117 1.83 -1.87 -22.06
N LEU A 118 2.12 -0.69 -21.48
CA LEU A 118 1.21 0.47 -21.54
C LEU A 118 1.08 1.01 -22.99
N HIS A 119 2.18 1.05 -23.73
CA HIS A 119 2.17 1.47 -25.14
C HIS A 119 1.32 0.54 -26.02
N GLU A 120 1.33 -0.77 -25.77
CA GLU A 120 0.55 -1.74 -26.54
C GLU A 120 -0.97 -1.58 -26.37
N ILE A 121 -1.44 -1.18 -25.18
CA ILE A 121 -2.88 -1.00 -24.93
C ILE A 121 -3.40 0.35 -25.42
N LEU A 122 -2.53 1.36 -25.52
CA LEU A 122 -2.88 2.75 -25.76
C LEU A 122 -3.73 2.97 -27.04
N PRO A 123 -3.44 2.33 -28.19
CA PRO A 123 -4.28 2.44 -29.40
C PRO A 123 -5.70 1.89 -29.27
N ARG A 124 -5.97 1.08 -28.24
CA ARG A 124 -7.28 0.43 -28.02
C ARG A 124 -8.19 1.25 -27.11
N ILE A 125 -7.65 2.28 -26.46
CA ILE A 125 -8.36 3.14 -25.53
C ILE A 125 -9.12 4.22 -26.32
N LYS A 126 -10.45 4.20 -26.22
CA LYS A 126 -11.33 5.19 -26.87
C LYS A 126 -11.71 6.33 -25.92
N ASP A 127 -11.62 6.08 -24.63
CA ASP A 127 -11.94 7.06 -23.60
C ASP A 127 -10.77 8.04 -23.44
N THR A 128 -11.05 9.32 -23.65
CA THR A 128 -10.03 10.38 -23.66
C THR A 128 -9.34 10.53 -22.31
N ASP A 129 -10.09 10.41 -21.21
CA ASP A 129 -9.54 10.57 -19.87
C ASP A 129 -8.61 9.40 -19.52
N THR A 130 -9.03 8.17 -19.81
CA THR A 130 -8.20 6.98 -19.65
C THR A 130 -6.95 7.05 -20.53
N TYR A 131 -7.09 7.48 -21.79
CA TYR A 131 -5.96 7.65 -22.69
C TYR A 131 -4.95 8.64 -22.10
N ARG A 132 -5.44 9.78 -21.61
CA ARG A 132 -4.60 10.80 -20.98
C ARG A 132 -3.89 10.27 -19.75
N THR A 133 -4.59 9.54 -18.87
CA THR A 133 -4.00 8.94 -17.66
C THR A 133 -2.92 7.92 -18.02
N VAL A 134 -3.13 7.07 -19.02
CA VAL A 134 -2.11 6.11 -19.48
C VAL A 134 -0.90 6.83 -20.07
N SER A 135 -1.12 7.82 -20.95
CA SER A 135 -0.04 8.62 -21.55
C SER A 135 0.78 9.35 -20.48
N LEU A 136 0.13 10.02 -19.53
CA LEU A 136 0.80 10.71 -18.43
C LEU A 136 1.59 9.74 -17.53
N THR A 137 1.03 8.56 -17.26
CA THR A 137 1.74 7.52 -16.51
C THR A 137 3.03 7.11 -17.24
N MET A 138 2.96 6.89 -18.55
CA MET A 138 4.13 6.53 -19.37
C MET A 138 5.19 7.65 -19.37
N ASP A 139 4.79 8.91 -19.50
CA ASP A 139 5.72 10.05 -19.47
C ASP A 139 6.42 10.15 -18.10
N LYS A 140 5.67 10.02 -17.00
CA LYS A 140 6.21 10.00 -15.64
C LYS A 140 7.19 8.84 -15.45
N LEU A 141 6.80 7.62 -15.81
CA LEU A 141 7.67 6.44 -15.72
C LEU A 141 8.94 6.59 -16.57
N SER A 142 8.83 7.19 -17.76
CA SER A 142 9.97 7.45 -18.66
C SER A 142 10.98 8.41 -18.04
N SER A 143 10.54 9.29 -17.14
CA SER A 143 11.38 10.28 -16.46
C SER A 143 12.14 9.74 -15.24
N LEU A 144 11.79 8.56 -14.73
CA LEU A 144 12.45 7.93 -13.59
C LEU A 144 13.64 7.07 -14.04
N SER A 145 14.66 6.89 -13.19
CA SER A 145 15.70 5.89 -13.48
C SER A 145 15.12 4.46 -13.50
N PRO A 146 15.75 3.48 -14.17
CA PRO A 146 15.31 2.09 -14.14
C PRO A 146 15.16 1.50 -12.73
N GLU A 147 16.06 1.87 -11.82
CA GLU A 147 16.10 1.42 -10.43
C GLU A 147 14.91 1.99 -9.65
N VAL A 148 14.72 3.32 -9.69
CA VAL A 148 13.61 4.01 -9.01
C VAL A 148 12.25 3.52 -9.51
N CYS A 149 12.13 3.30 -10.83
CA CYS A 149 10.93 2.74 -11.44
C CYS A 149 10.65 1.30 -10.96
N SER A 150 11.69 0.47 -10.85
CA SER A 150 11.56 -0.91 -10.34
C SER A 150 11.12 -0.93 -8.87
N MET A 151 11.68 -0.03 -8.05
CA MET A 151 11.27 0.15 -6.65
C MET A 151 9.81 0.63 -6.52
N LEU A 152 9.38 1.55 -7.39
CA LEU A 152 7.99 1.98 -7.48
C LEU A 152 7.06 0.78 -7.78
N ILE A 153 7.35 0.02 -8.83
CA ILE A 153 6.54 -1.15 -9.22
C ILE A 153 6.46 -2.16 -8.07
N SER A 154 7.58 -2.47 -7.42
CA SER A 154 7.66 -3.43 -6.33
C SER A 154 6.84 -2.99 -5.10
N SER A 155 7.03 -1.75 -4.65
CA SER A 155 6.30 -1.18 -3.50
C SER A 155 4.79 -1.08 -3.79
N VAL A 156 4.41 -0.68 -5.00
CA VAL A 156 3.00 -0.64 -5.45
C VAL A 156 2.37 -2.04 -5.39
N LYS A 157 3.06 -3.07 -5.91
CA LYS A 157 2.57 -4.45 -5.89
C LYS A 157 2.37 -4.96 -4.47
N CYS A 158 3.38 -4.79 -3.61
CA CYS A 158 3.29 -5.21 -2.21
C CYS A 158 2.12 -4.56 -1.48
N ARG A 159 1.98 -3.24 -1.63
CA ARG A 159 0.88 -2.50 -1.03
C ARG A 159 -0.49 -2.98 -1.52
N LYS A 160 -0.66 -3.16 -2.83
CA LYS A 160 -1.94 -3.59 -3.40
C LYS A 160 -2.33 -5.01 -2.97
N LEU A 161 -1.36 -5.91 -2.90
CA LEU A 161 -1.57 -7.25 -2.34
C LEU A 161 -2.02 -7.19 -0.88
N TYR A 162 -1.36 -6.35 -0.06
CA TYR A 162 -1.79 -6.13 1.33
C TYR A 162 -3.22 -5.59 1.43
N GLU A 163 -3.58 -4.57 0.64
CA GLU A 163 -4.94 -4.00 0.61
C GLU A 163 -5.99 -5.07 0.23
N CYS A 164 -5.70 -5.89 -0.79
CA CYS A 164 -6.57 -6.97 -1.23
C CYS A 164 -6.72 -8.06 -0.17
N ASP A 165 -5.61 -8.54 0.41
CA ASP A 165 -5.62 -9.58 1.44
C ASP A 165 -6.36 -9.11 2.69
N HIS A 166 -6.17 -7.86 3.09
CA HIS A 166 -6.88 -7.26 4.22
C HIS A 166 -8.39 -7.24 3.96
N SER A 167 -8.81 -6.76 2.78
CA SER A 167 -10.22 -6.72 2.36
C SER A 167 -10.87 -8.11 2.37
N ILE A 168 -10.15 -9.13 1.89
CA ILE A 168 -10.63 -10.53 1.92
C ILE A 168 -10.80 -11.00 3.38
N ARG A 169 -9.81 -10.77 4.24
CA ARG A 169 -9.87 -11.17 5.66
C ARG A 169 -11.04 -10.50 6.38
N GLU A 170 -11.28 -9.21 6.14
CA GLU A 170 -12.42 -8.50 6.73
C GLU A 170 -13.76 -9.07 6.26
N ARG A 171 -13.91 -9.33 4.96
CA ARG A 171 -15.13 -9.94 4.41
C ARG A 171 -15.39 -11.32 5.01
N LEU A 172 -14.35 -12.14 5.17
CA LEU A 172 -14.44 -13.45 5.82
C LEU A 172 -14.81 -13.34 7.30
N ALA A 173 -14.27 -12.36 8.03
CA ALA A 173 -14.62 -12.12 9.42
C ALA A 173 -16.10 -11.73 9.58
N LYS A 174 -16.57 -10.78 8.76
CA LYS A 174 -17.99 -10.36 8.74
C LYS A 174 -18.93 -11.54 8.43
N ALA A 175 -18.60 -12.37 7.45
CA ALA A 175 -19.39 -13.56 7.14
C ALA A 175 -19.45 -14.56 8.31
N LYS A 176 -18.33 -14.77 9.03
CA LYS A 176 -18.30 -15.61 10.24
C LYS A 176 -19.16 -15.05 11.37
N GLU A 177 -19.18 -13.74 11.55
CA GLU A 177 -20.03 -13.09 12.56
C GLU A 177 -21.52 -13.20 12.23
N GLN A 178 -21.90 -12.98 10.97
CA GLN A 178 -23.27 -13.16 10.51
C GLN A 178 -23.77 -14.60 10.72
N LEU A 179 -22.92 -15.60 10.48
CA LEU A 179 -23.25 -17.00 10.75
C LEU A 179 -23.45 -17.29 12.25
N LYS A 180 -22.63 -16.70 13.13
CA LYS A 180 -22.82 -16.85 14.58
C LYS A 180 -24.12 -16.22 15.06
N GLN A 181 -24.48 -15.06 14.50
CA GLN A 181 -25.73 -14.37 14.80
C GLN A 181 -26.94 -15.20 14.34
N SER A 182 -26.93 -15.73 13.11
CA SER A 182 -28.04 -16.56 12.62
C SER A 182 -28.27 -17.82 13.45
N ILE A 183 -27.20 -18.52 13.84
CA ILE A 183 -27.30 -19.69 14.74
C ILE A 183 -27.88 -19.30 16.09
N THR A 184 -27.46 -18.16 16.65
CA THR A 184 -27.95 -17.67 17.94
C THR A 184 -29.44 -17.31 17.87
N ASP A 185 -29.86 -16.69 16.77
CA ASP A 185 -31.25 -16.29 16.56
C ASP A 185 -32.16 -17.50 16.32
N GLU A 186 -31.70 -18.51 15.55
CA GLU A 186 -32.40 -19.79 15.40
C GLU A 186 -32.56 -20.51 16.75
N GLN A 187 -31.54 -20.51 17.59
CA GLN A 187 -31.61 -21.08 18.93
C GLN A 187 -32.61 -20.33 19.83
N LYS A 188 -32.67 -19.00 19.76
CA LYS A 188 -33.68 -18.20 20.48
C LYS A 188 -35.09 -18.51 20.00
N ILE A 189 -35.32 -18.53 18.68
CA ILE A 189 -36.62 -18.85 18.08
C ILE A 189 -37.08 -20.26 18.50
N ASN A 190 -36.19 -21.25 18.47
CA ASN A 190 -36.52 -22.61 18.89
C ASN A 190 -36.87 -22.70 20.39
N ARG A 191 -36.13 -21.98 21.26
CA ARG A 191 -36.46 -21.90 22.69
C ARG A 191 -37.83 -21.26 22.94
N GLU A 192 -38.18 -20.20 22.22
CA GLU A 192 -39.50 -19.56 22.32
C GLU A 192 -40.63 -20.46 21.83
N ARG A 193 -40.42 -21.18 20.71
CA ARG A 193 -41.41 -22.15 20.19
C ARG A 193 -41.67 -23.30 21.17
N HIS A 194 -40.63 -23.84 21.81
CA HIS A 194 -40.78 -24.88 22.83
C HIS A 194 -41.54 -24.37 24.06
N ARG A 195 -41.27 -23.13 24.50
CA ARG A 195 -41.93 -22.52 25.66
C ARG A 195 -43.42 -22.27 25.42
N LYS A 196 -43.81 -21.88 24.20
CA LYS A 196 -45.23 -21.72 23.82
C LYS A 196 -45.98 -23.06 23.73
N ARG A 197 -45.34 -24.13 23.25
CA ARG A 197 -45.94 -25.49 23.21
C ARG A 197 -46.12 -26.11 24.59
N GLY A 198 -45.23 -25.83 25.55
CA GLY A 198 -45.36 -26.31 26.94
C GLY A 198 -46.43 -25.60 27.78
N GLY A 199 -46.91 -24.43 27.35
CA GLY A 199 -47.93 -23.64 28.06
C GLY A 199 -49.37 -23.92 27.64
N GLN A 200 -49.60 -24.85 26.70
CA GLN A 200 -50.93 -25.14 26.13
C GLN A 200 -51.61 -26.38 26.73
N ILE A 201 -51.08 -26.91 27.83
CA ILE A 201 -51.72 -27.96 28.63
C ILE A 201 -52.12 -27.35 29.97
N ARG A 202 -53.33 -26.78 30.05
CA ARG A 202 -54.19 -26.71 31.24
C ARG A 202 -55.51 -26.03 30.89
#